data_AF-A0A3D8QRF0-F1
#
_entry.id   AF-A0A3D8QRF0-F1
#
_cell.length_a   1.000
_cell.length_b   1.000
_cell.length_c   1.000
_cell.angle_alpha   90.00
_cell.angle_beta   90.00
_cell.angle_gamma   90.00
#
_symmetry.space_group_name_H-M   'P 1'
#
loop_
_entity.id
_entity.type
_entity.pdbx_description
1 polymer ?
#
loop_
_entity_poly.entity_id
_entity_poly.type
_entity_poly.pdbx_seq_one_letter_code
_entity_poly.pdbx_strand_id
1 'polypeptide(L)'
;MATSSALPAISIASIIIGFISFSFTLAIWLHAFWDAFLTLAKAPQQVRDTLSTLRQGLYEEREYLKRTRRRSQSHSGKTKSLYLEGGAQKVINDAVKDLIREFKDYERPFLEPLHEGREKELEWSFDATQRYYNCDLHHRLLWLRTKEGINDIAVRLQRLQSRRIAEEVTDMRFLLRDVMGMVRDSEDRLQAIEDRLRMSRIG
;
A
#
# COMPACT_ATOMS: atom_id res chain seq x y z
N MET A 1 76.04 -3.40 30.24
CA MET A 1 75.53 -2.00 30.31
C MET A 1 74.37 -1.89 29.33
N ALA A 2 73.14 -1.82 29.84
CA ALA A 2 71.95 -1.70 29.00
C ALA A 2 71.81 -0.23 28.55
N THR A 3 71.81 0.00 27.24
CA THR A 3 71.55 1.31 26.63
C THR A 3 70.05 1.56 26.62
N SER A 4 69.55 2.34 27.58
CA SER A 4 68.19 2.89 27.54
C SER A 4 68.15 3.95 26.43
N SER A 5 67.70 3.57 25.24
CA SER A 5 67.45 4.51 24.14
C SER A 5 66.23 5.38 24.50
N ALA A 6 66.47 6.50 25.18
CA ALA A 6 65.46 7.53 25.40
C ALA A 6 65.02 8.08 24.05
N LEU A 7 63.76 7.84 23.68
CA LEU A 7 63.18 8.41 22.47
C LEU A 7 63.26 9.96 22.58
N PRO A 8 63.71 10.67 21.53
CA PRO A 8 63.80 12.13 21.59
C PRO A 8 62.42 12.71 21.88
N ALA A 9 62.33 13.64 22.84
CA ALA A 9 61.07 14.22 23.32
C ALA A 9 60.17 14.77 22.20
N ILE A 10 60.78 15.23 21.10
CA ILE A 10 60.10 15.72 19.90
C ILE A 10 59.31 14.59 19.20
N SER A 11 59.83 13.37 19.17
CA SER A 11 59.14 12.19 18.62
C SER A 11 57.97 11.76 19.49
N ILE A 12 58.08 11.89 20.82
CA ILE A 12 56.98 11.61 21.75
C ILE A 12 55.87 12.64 21.57
N ALA A 13 56.22 13.92 21.44
CA ALA A 13 55.27 15.00 21.21
C ALA A 13 54.49 14.82 19.89
N SER A 14 55.16 14.43 18.78
CA SER A 14 54.48 14.18 17.50
C SER A 14 53.55 12.97 17.55
N ILE A 15 53.89 11.92 18.31
CA ILE A 15 53.02 10.74 18.50
C ILE A 15 51.75 11.13 19.27
N ILE A 16 51.88 11.92 20.34
CA ILE A 16 50.74 12.38 21.13
C ILE A 16 49.81 13.27 20.29
N ILE A 17 50.37 14.23 19.54
CA ILE A 17 49.60 15.11 18.66
C ILE A 17 48.88 14.29 17.58
N GLY A 18 49.58 13.35 16.94
CA GLY A 18 49.00 12.46 15.94
C GLY A 18 47.85 11.61 16.50
N PHE A 19 47.99 11.11 17.73
CA PHE A 19 46.94 10.32 18.38
C PHE A 19 45.72 11.18 18.74
N ILE A 20 45.92 12.42 19.17
CA ILE A 20 44.83 13.37 19.45
C ILE A 20 44.08 13.71 18.17
N SER A 21 44.79 14.03 17.07
CA SER A 21 44.18 14.31 15.77
C SER A 21 43.44 13.09 15.20
N PHE A 22 44.00 11.89 15.34
CA PHE A 22 43.35 10.65 14.93
C PHE A 22 42.08 10.37 15.75
N SER A 23 42.15 10.54 17.07
CA SER A 23 41.00 10.34 17.97
C SER A 23 39.87 11.33 17.68
N PHE A 24 40.21 12.59 17.38
CA PHE A 24 39.22 13.58 16.98
C PHE A 24 38.56 13.24 15.63
N THR A 25 39.36 12.78 14.66
CA THR A 25 38.85 12.30 13.38
C THR A 25 37.94 11.08 13.55
N LEU A 26 38.35 10.12 14.40
CA LEU A 26 37.56 8.94 14.73
C LEU A 26 36.25 9.33 15.42
N ALA A 27 36.27 10.29 16.34
CA ALA A 27 35.08 10.75 17.05
C ALA A 27 34.06 11.40 16.09
N ILE A 28 34.50 12.24 15.16
CA ILE A 28 33.62 12.84 14.14
C ILE A 28 33.03 11.76 13.24
N TRP A 29 33.86 10.83 12.78
CA TRP A 29 33.41 9.73 11.93
C TRP A 29 32.40 8.84 12.66
N LEU A 30 32.68 8.47 13.91
CA LEU A 30 31.81 7.64 14.74
C LEU A 30 30.50 8.36 15.07
N HIS A 31 30.52 9.66 15.32
CA HIS A 31 29.33 10.46 15.57
C HIS A 31 28.42 10.52 14.33
N ALA A 32 28.99 10.84 13.16
CA ALA A 32 28.24 10.85 11.90
C ALA A 32 27.70 9.45 11.53
N PHE A 33 28.49 8.42 11.78
CA PHE A 33 28.09 7.02 11.60
C PHE A 33 26.95 6.64 12.55
N TRP A 34 27.03 7.05 13.82
CA TRP A 34 26.02 6.76 14.82
C TRP A 34 24.72 7.54 14.59
N ASP A 35 24.79 8.79 14.12
CA ASP A 35 23.61 9.58 13.74
C ASP A 35 22.87 8.96 12.54
N ALA A 36 23.61 8.44 11.55
CA ALA A 36 23.03 7.67 10.45
C ALA A 36 22.37 6.38 10.97
N PHE A 37 23.00 5.69 11.93
CA PHE A 37 22.47 4.49 12.55
C PHE A 37 21.24 4.75 13.42
N LEU A 38 21.18 5.89 14.13
CA LEU A 38 20.03 6.33 14.92
C LEU A 38 18.85 6.78 14.03
N THR A 39 19.13 7.36 12.88
CA THR A 39 18.11 7.66 11.86
C THR A 39 17.49 6.36 11.32
N LEU A 40 18.31 5.33 11.11
CA LEU A 40 17.88 3.95 10.86
C LEU A 40 17.04 3.39 12.03
N ALA A 41 17.41 3.73 13.26
CA ALA A 41 16.72 3.30 14.48
C ALA A 41 15.39 4.02 14.74
N LYS A 42 15.13 5.18 14.11
CA LYS A 42 13.82 5.89 14.13
C LYS A 42 12.81 5.37 13.10
N ALA A 43 13.17 4.34 12.33
CA ALA A 43 12.26 3.68 11.39
C ALA A 43 11.21 2.69 11.95
N PRO A 44 11.09 2.33 13.26
CA PRO A 44 10.23 1.22 13.67
C PRO A 44 8.73 1.52 13.48
N GLN A 45 8.30 2.78 13.62
CA GLN A 45 6.92 3.16 13.29
C GLN A 45 6.65 3.06 11.78
N GLN A 46 7.62 3.45 10.95
CA GLN A 46 7.47 3.44 9.50
C GLN A 46 7.27 2.02 8.94
N VAL A 47 7.97 1.01 9.47
CA VAL A 47 7.79 -0.39 9.04
C VAL A 47 6.36 -0.86 9.28
N ARG A 48 5.88 -0.70 10.51
CA ARG A 48 4.52 -1.10 10.88
C ARG A 48 3.48 -0.34 10.07
N ASP A 49 3.61 0.98 9.96
CA ASP A 49 2.60 1.82 9.34
C ASP A 49 2.53 1.56 7.82
N THR A 50 3.67 1.33 7.16
CA THR A 50 3.70 0.99 5.73
C THR A 50 3.15 -0.40 5.45
N LEU A 51 3.55 -1.42 6.21
CA LEU A 51 3.04 -2.78 6.07
C LEU A 51 1.54 -2.86 6.36
N SER A 52 1.08 -2.23 7.45
CA SER A 52 -0.34 -2.21 7.81
C SER A 52 -1.20 -1.46 6.79
N THR A 53 -0.75 -0.30 6.31
CA THR A 53 -1.46 0.47 5.27
C THR A 53 -1.53 -0.31 3.95
N LEU A 54 -0.42 -0.90 3.51
CA LEU A 54 -0.39 -1.69 2.27
C LEU A 54 -1.26 -2.94 2.39
N ARG A 55 -1.19 -3.62 3.52
CA ARG A 55 -2.06 -4.75 3.84
C ARG A 55 -3.52 -4.32 3.75
N GLN A 56 -3.91 -3.26 4.45
CA GLN A 56 -5.27 -2.76 4.43
C GLN A 56 -5.73 -2.48 2.99
N GLY A 57 -4.92 -1.80 2.18
CA GLY A 57 -5.22 -1.52 0.77
C GLY A 57 -5.41 -2.78 -0.08
N LEU A 58 -4.54 -3.79 0.06
CA LEU A 58 -4.63 -5.04 -0.69
C LEU A 58 -5.91 -5.84 -0.34
N TYR A 59 -6.25 -5.91 0.95
CA TYR A 59 -7.42 -6.65 1.42
C TYR A 59 -8.73 -5.93 1.10
N GLU A 60 -8.74 -4.61 1.20
CA GLU A 60 -9.86 -3.79 0.78
C GLU A 60 -10.14 -3.97 -0.71
N GLU A 61 -9.11 -3.92 -1.54
CA GLU A 61 -9.24 -4.12 -2.99
C GLU A 61 -9.77 -5.52 -3.31
N ARG A 62 -9.28 -6.56 -2.63
CA ARG A 62 -9.79 -7.92 -2.82
C ARG A 62 -11.27 -8.05 -2.46
N GLU A 63 -11.69 -7.52 -1.31
CA GLU A 63 -13.11 -7.60 -0.91
C GLU A 63 -13.99 -6.72 -1.80
N TYR A 64 -13.48 -5.58 -2.28
CA TYR A 64 -14.13 -4.78 -3.32
C TYR A 64 -14.42 -5.64 -4.57
N LEU A 65 -13.40 -6.31 -5.13
CA LEU A 65 -13.57 -7.13 -6.34
C LEU A 65 -14.54 -8.29 -6.13
N LYS A 66 -14.54 -8.89 -4.94
CA LYS A 66 -15.48 -9.95 -4.55
C LYS A 66 -16.93 -9.45 -4.50
N ARG A 67 -17.17 -8.23 -3.99
CA ARG A 67 -18.50 -7.59 -4.00
C ARG A 67 -18.93 -7.27 -5.42
N THR A 68 -18.04 -6.71 -6.24
CA THR A 68 -18.34 -6.35 -7.64
C THR A 68 -18.69 -7.58 -8.47
N ARG A 69 -17.98 -8.70 -8.29
CA ARG A 69 -18.32 -9.98 -8.93
C ARG A 69 -19.74 -10.46 -8.57
N ARG A 70 -20.12 -10.39 -7.29
CA ARG A 70 -21.47 -10.79 -6.84
C ARG A 70 -22.57 -9.91 -7.46
N ARG A 71 -22.34 -8.60 -7.56
CA ARG A 71 -23.29 -7.66 -8.18
C ARG A 71 -23.45 -7.92 -9.69
N SER A 72 -22.34 -8.12 -10.39
CA SER A 72 -22.34 -8.45 -11.83
C SER A 72 -23.10 -9.75 -12.12
N GLN A 73 -22.94 -10.77 -11.27
CA GLN A 73 -23.63 -12.05 -11.43
C GLN A 73 -25.16 -11.94 -11.22
N SER A 74 -25.62 -11.04 -10.36
CA SER A 74 -27.06 -10.81 -10.09
C SER A 74 -27.75 -10.00 -11.21
N HIS A 75 -27.03 -9.12 -11.91
CA HIS A 75 -27.55 -8.27 -12.98
C HIS A 75 -27.35 -8.82 -14.40
N SER A 76 -26.98 -10.09 -14.53
CA SER A 76 -26.86 -10.79 -15.83
C SER A 76 -28.24 -11.11 -16.45
N GLY A 77 -29.04 -10.07 -16.70
CA GLY A 77 -30.04 -10.05 -17.76
C GLY A 77 -29.34 -9.89 -19.11
N LYS A 78 -29.79 -10.65 -20.10
CA LYS A 78 -29.25 -10.93 -21.45
C LYS A 78 -28.57 -9.80 -22.27
N THR A 79 -28.57 -8.54 -21.87
CA THR A 79 -28.15 -7.40 -22.69
C THR A 79 -26.73 -6.88 -22.46
N LYS A 80 -26.03 -7.24 -21.37
CA LYS A 80 -24.68 -6.71 -21.07
C LYS A 80 -23.51 -7.66 -21.37
N SER A 81 -23.78 -8.90 -21.78
CA SER A 81 -22.78 -9.96 -21.96
C SER A 81 -21.80 -9.72 -23.14
N LEU A 82 -22.05 -8.76 -24.03
CA LEU A 82 -21.33 -8.63 -25.30
C LEU A 82 -20.17 -7.61 -25.29
N TYR A 83 -20.09 -6.72 -24.29
CA TYR A 83 -19.02 -5.70 -24.19
C TYR A 83 -18.17 -5.82 -22.91
N LEU A 84 -18.58 -6.66 -21.95
CA LEU A 84 -17.99 -6.84 -20.62
C LEU A 84 -17.73 -8.33 -20.35
N GLU A 85 -17.13 -9.01 -21.31
CA GLU A 85 -16.61 -10.35 -21.08
C GLU A 85 -15.61 -10.24 -19.93
N GLY A 86 -15.93 -10.88 -18.79
CA GLY A 86 -15.29 -10.70 -17.48
C GLY A 86 -13.81 -11.10 -17.38
N GLY A 87 -13.07 -11.07 -18.49
CA GLY A 87 -11.63 -11.24 -18.57
C GLY A 87 -10.88 -10.15 -17.82
N ALA A 88 -11.16 -8.86 -18.06
CA ALA A 88 -10.43 -7.75 -17.40
C ALA A 88 -10.59 -7.80 -15.87
N GLN A 89 -11.81 -7.95 -15.37
CA GLN A 89 -12.07 -8.08 -13.94
C GLN A 89 -11.42 -9.32 -13.32
N LYS A 90 -11.36 -10.43 -14.07
CA LYS A 90 -10.65 -11.64 -13.63
C LYS A 90 -9.14 -11.44 -13.60
N VAL A 91 -8.57 -10.76 -14.60
CA VAL A 91 -7.16 -10.40 -14.65
C VAL A 91 -6.79 -9.47 -13.49
N ILE A 92 -7.61 -8.47 -13.19
CA ILE A 92 -7.43 -7.60 -12.02
C ILE A 92 -7.52 -8.42 -10.73
N ASN A 93 -8.48 -9.35 -10.63
CA ASN A 93 -8.60 -10.22 -9.46
C ASN A 93 -7.40 -11.14 -9.26
N ASP A 94 -6.88 -11.73 -10.33
CA ASP A 94 -5.71 -12.58 -10.28
C ASP A 94 -4.45 -11.76 -9.98
N ALA A 95 -4.30 -10.57 -10.56
CA ALA A 95 -3.23 -9.63 -10.22
C ALA A 95 -3.24 -9.22 -8.74
N VAL A 96 -4.42 -8.95 -8.16
CA VAL A 96 -4.53 -8.64 -6.72
C VAL A 96 -4.16 -9.85 -5.86
N LYS A 97 -4.51 -11.09 -6.27
CA LYS A 97 -4.06 -12.29 -5.55
C LYS A 97 -2.54 -12.47 -5.60
N ASP A 98 -1.95 -12.20 -6.76
CA ASP A 98 -0.50 -12.29 -6.93
C ASP A 98 0.21 -11.25 -6.05
N LEU A 99 -0.27 -10.00 -6.01
CA LEU A 99 0.25 -8.97 -5.11
C LEU A 99 0.09 -9.34 -3.64
N ILE A 100 -1.03 -9.95 -3.24
CA ILE A 100 -1.23 -10.43 -1.86
C ILE A 100 -0.24 -11.54 -1.53
N ARG A 101 0.02 -12.47 -2.46
CA ARG A 101 0.99 -13.55 -2.27
C ARG A 101 2.40 -13.00 -2.09
N GLU A 102 2.80 -12.10 -2.97
CA GLU A 102 4.10 -11.43 -2.92
C GLU A 102 4.27 -10.61 -1.63
N PHE A 103 3.24 -9.86 -1.24
CA PHE A 103 3.22 -9.12 0.01
C PHE A 103 3.37 -10.04 1.23
N LYS A 104 2.67 -11.18 1.25
CA LYS A 104 2.77 -12.16 2.34
C LYS A 104 4.20 -12.70 2.49
N ASP A 105 4.92 -12.91 1.40
CA ASP A 105 6.30 -13.37 1.44
C ASP A 105 7.22 -12.33 2.11
N TYR A 106 6.96 -11.04 1.88
CA TYR A 106 7.66 -9.95 2.56
C TYR A 106 7.19 -9.69 4.00
N GLU A 107 5.91 -9.94 4.32
CA GLU A 107 5.32 -9.70 5.65
C GLU A 107 5.69 -10.80 6.66
N ARG A 108 5.79 -12.06 6.21
CA ARG A 108 6.11 -13.26 7.02
C ARG A 108 7.20 -13.07 8.06
N PRO A 109 8.40 -12.54 7.75
CA PRO A 109 9.47 -12.42 8.73
C PRO A 109 9.20 -11.40 9.84
N PHE A 110 8.22 -10.50 9.69
CA PHE A 110 7.91 -9.45 10.67
C PHE A 110 6.72 -9.81 11.58
N LEU A 111 6.01 -10.90 11.28
CA LEU A 111 4.80 -11.30 11.99
C LEU A 111 5.16 -12.14 13.22
N GLU A 112 4.75 -11.69 14.40
CA GLU A 112 4.79 -12.54 15.58
C GLU A 112 3.64 -13.55 15.53
N PRO A 113 3.92 -14.86 15.70
CA PRO A 113 2.87 -15.86 15.83
C PRO A 113 2.20 -15.68 17.21
N LEU A 114 1.21 -14.80 17.29
CA LEU A 114 0.49 -14.54 18.55
C LEU A 114 -0.43 -15.71 18.96
N HIS A 115 -0.74 -16.67 18.06
CA HIS A 115 -1.74 -17.71 18.34
C HIS A 115 -1.35 -19.09 17.78
N GLU A 116 -1.41 -20.10 18.65
CA GLU A 116 -1.22 -21.55 18.39
C GLU A 116 -2.47 -22.19 17.73
N GLY A 117 -3.08 -21.49 16.76
CA GLY A 117 -4.31 -21.93 16.07
C GLY A 117 -4.08 -22.25 14.60
N ARG A 118 -4.95 -23.07 13.98
CA ARG A 118 -4.86 -23.48 12.56
C ARG A 118 -4.74 -22.25 11.64
N GLU A 119 -3.53 -22.03 11.12
CA GLU A 119 -3.10 -20.88 10.31
C GLU A 119 -4.08 -20.48 9.19
N LYS A 120 -4.76 -21.46 8.60
CA LYS A 120 -5.70 -21.28 7.47
C LYS A 120 -6.92 -20.41 7.79
N GLU A 121 -7.39 -20.39 9.04
CA GLU A 121 -8.61 -19.65 9.39
C GLU A 121 -8.32 -18.18 9.75
N LEU A 122 -7.10 -17.88 10.22
CA LEU A 122 -6.68 -16.51 10.57
C LEU A 122 -6.05 -15.74 9.40
N GLU A 123 -5.61 -16.39 8.31
CA GLU A 123 -5.11 -15.67 7.12
C GLU A 123 -6.17 -14.76 6.46
N TRP A 124 -7.45 -14.98 6.77
CA TRP A 124 -8.59 -14.33 6.12
C TRP A 124 -9.48 -13.53 7.07
N SER A 125 -9.19 -13.51 8.38
CA SER A 125 -9.98 -12.73 9.34
C SER A 125 -9.49 -11.28 9.39
N PHE A 126 -10.44 -10.35 9.41
CA PHE A 126 -10.19 -8.92 9.66
C PHE A 126 -9.41 -8.69 10.97
N ASP A 127 -9.52 -9.63 11.92
CA ASP A 127 -8.80 -9.64 13.20
C ASP A 127 -7.29 -9.88 13.06
N ALA A 128 -6.83 -10.52 11.98
CA ALA A 128 -5.40 -10.67 11.72
C ALA A 128 -4.70 -9.35 11.40
N THR A 129 -5.45 -8.27 11.15
CA THR A 129 -4.94 -6.90 10.98
C THR A 129 -4.40 -6.33 12.30
N GLN A 130 -4.75 -6.93 13.45
CA GLN A 130 -4.23 -6.56 14.77
C GLN A 130 -2.95 -7.31 15.17
N ARG A 131 -2.29 -8.02 14.24
CA ARG A 131 -1.02 -8.70 14.57
C ARG A 131 0.06 -7.68 14.93
N TYR A 132 0.73 -7.90 16.06
CA TYR A 132 1.89 -7.12 16.46
C TYR A 132 3.05 -7.42 15.50
N TYR A 133 3.64 -6.36 14.95
CA TYR A 133 4.85 -6.46 14.13
C TYR A 133 6.05 -6.39 15.05
N ASN A 134 6.92 -7.41 15.02
CA ASN A 134 8.18 -7.31 15.71
C ASN A 134 9.10 -6.35 14.94
N CYS A 135 9.52 -5.27 15.59
CA CYS A 135 10.35 -4.23 15.00
C CYS A 135 11.74 -4.15 15.68
N ASP A 136 12.33 -5.30 16.00
CA ASP A 136 13.71 -5.41 16.48
C ASP A 136 14.75 -4.92 15.45
N LEU A 137 15.99 -4.69 15.91
CA LEU A 137 17.09 -4.19 15.07
C LEU A 137 17.38 -5.10 13.86
N HIS A 138 17.27 -6.42 14.02
CA HIS A 138 17.44 -7.37 12.91
C HIS A 138 16.33 -7.20 11.85
N HIS A 139 15.07 -7.06 12.28
CA HIS A 139 13.94 -6.77 11.40
C HIS A 139 14.12 -5.44 10.67
N ARG A 140 14.72 -4.43 11.30
CA ARG A 140 15.03 -3.14 10.65
C ARG A 140 16.08 -3.26 9.56
N LEU A 141 17.12 -4.06 9.77
CA LEU A 141 18.12 -4.33 8.75
C LEU A 141 17.50 -5.09 7.56
N LEU A 142 16.66 -6.08 7.87
CA LEU A 142 15.90 -6.82 6.86
C LEU A 142 14.96 -5.90 6.07
N TRP A 143 14.29 -4.96 6.76
CA TRP A 143 13.41 -3.96 6.16
C TRP A 143 14.11 -3.11 5.10
N LEU A 144 15.36 -2.66 5.34
CA LEU A 144 16.08 -1.85 4.35
C LEU A 144 16.28 -2.57 3.03
N ARG A 145 16.40 -3.90 3.07
CA ARG A 145 16.50 -4.74 1.87
C ARG A 145 15.14 -4.98 1.23
N THR A 146 14.08 -5.17 2.01
CA THR A 146 12.74 -5.50 1.49
C THR A 146 11.88 -4.29 1.13
N LYS A 147 12.23 -3.10 1.64
CA LYS A 147 11.49 -1.85 1.43
C LYS A 147 11.25 -1.53 -0.04
N GLU A 148 12.21 -1.81 -0.91
CA GLU A 148 12.07 -1.58 -2.35
C GLU A 148 10.97 -2.48 -2.95
N GLY A 149 10.96 -3.77 -2.63
CA GLY A 149 9.92 -4.70 -3.10
C GLY A 149 8.53 -4.35 -2.58
N ILE A 150 8.43 -3.92 -1.32
CA ILE A 150 7.15 -3.48 -0.73
C ILE A 150 6.63 -2.22 -1.40
N ASN A 151 7.51 -1.27 -1.72
CA ASN A 151 7.14 -0.08 -2.49
C ASN A 151 6.69 -0.44 -3.92
N ASP A 152 7.34 -1.41 -4.57
CA ASP A 152 6.89 -1.87 -5.89
C ASP A 152 5.47 -2.46 -5.84
N ILE A 153 5.17 -3.29 -4.84
CA ILE A 153 3.81 -3.82 -4.60
C ILE A 153 2.81 -2.67 -4.41
N ALA A 154 3.17 -1.66 -3.60
CA ALA A 154 2.31 -0.49 -3.37
C ALA A 154 2.03 0.29 -4.66
N VAL A 155 3.05 0.53 -5.47
CA VAL A 155 2.91 1.21 -6.78
C VAL A 155 2.05 0.38 -7.73
N ARG A 156 2.24 -0.94 -7.78
CA ARG A 156 1.44 -1.86 -8.61
C ARG A 156 -0.03 -1.89 -8.17
N LEU A 157 -0.29 -1.92 -6.87
CA LEU A 157 -1.64 -1.82 -6.31
C LEU A 157 -2.28 -0.48 -6.71
N GLN A 158 -1.58 0.64 -6.51
CA GLN A 158 -2.09 1.96 -6.88
C GLN A 158 -2.44 2.03 -8.37
N ARG A 159 -1.60 1.48 -9.25
CA ARG A 159 -1.89 1.42 -10.69
C ARG A 159 -3.16 0.62 -11.00
N LEU A 160 -3.37 -0.52 -10.33
CA LEU A 160 -4.59 -1.31 -10.47
C LEU A 160 -5.81 -0.53 -9.99
N GLN A 161 -5.71 0.12 -8.83
CA GLN A 161 -6.77 0.95 -8.26
C GLN A 161 -7.15 2.11 -9.18
N SER A 162 -6.17 2.80 -9.77
CA SER A 162 -6.41 3.88 -10.73
C SER A 162 -7.11 3.38 -12.00
N ARG A 163 -6.70 2.23 -12.54
CA ARG A 163 -7.34 1.61 -13.73
C ARG A 163 -8.79 1.27 -13.44
N ARG A 164 -9.05 0.59 -12.33
CA ARG A 164 -10.41 0.24 -11.90
C ARG A 164 -11.27 1.49 -11.67
N ILE A 165 -10.76 2.52 -11.00
CA ILE A 165 -11.50 3.79 -10.83
C ILE A 165 -11.88 4.37 -12.19
N ALA A 166 -10.96 4.36 -13.16
CA ALA A 166 -11.26 4.86 -14.50
C ALA A 166 -12.39 4.06 -15.19
N GLU A 167 -12.39 2.73 -15.04
CA GLU A 167 -13.46 1.85 -15.55
C GLU A 167 -14.80 2.14 -14.86
N GLU A 168 -14.83 2.21 -13.53
CA GLU A 168 -16.05 2.51 -12.77
C GLU A 168 -16.63 3.91 -13.10
N VAL A 169 -15.75 4.91 -13.22
CA VAL A 169 -16.17 6.27 -13.61
C VAL A 169 -16.74 6.29 -15.02
N THR A 170 -16.19 5.47 -15.91
CA THR A 170 -16.70 5.32 -17.28
C THR A 170 -18.08 4.67 -17.29
N ASP A 171 -18.27 3.58 -16.54
CA ASP A 171 -19.57 2.93 -16.37
C ASP A 171 -20.61 3.87 -15.74
N MET A 172 -20.22 4.61 -14.70
CA MET A 172 -21.08 5.59 -14.05
C MET A 172 -21.49 6.70 -15.02
N ARG A 173 -20.58 7.16 -15.88
CA ARG A 173 -20.88 8.16 -16.91
C ARG A 173 -21.95 7.65 -17.89
N PHE A 174 -21.90 6.38 -18.29
CA PHE A 174 -22.93 5.80 -19.15
C PHE A 174 -24.29 5.71 -18.44
N LEU A 175 -24.31 5.23 -17.20
CA LEU A 175 -25.54 5.17 -16.40
C LEU A 175 -26.16 6.56 -16.18
N LEU A 176 -25.35 7.58 -15.88
CA LEU A 176 -25.81 8.95 -15.72
C LEU A 176 -26.41 9.51 -17.01
N ARG A 177 -25.82 9.19 -18.17
CA ARG A 177 -26.37 9.58 -19.47
C ARG A 177 -27.74 8.96 -19.71
N ASP A 178 -27.90 7.68 -19.38
CA ASP A 178 -29.18 6.99 -19.53
C ASP A 178 -30.25 7.57 -18.59
N VAL A 179 -29.87 7.89 -17.34
CA VAL A 179 -30.75 8.57 -16.38
C VAL A 179 -31.16 9.96 -16.89
N MET A 180 -30.23 10.75 -17.42
CA MET A 180 -30.55 12.06 -18.01
C MET A 180 -31.51 11.93 -19.20
N GLY A 181 -31.37 10.87 -20.01
CA GLY A 181 -32.33 10.56 -21.07
C GLY A 181 -33.73 10.28 -20.53
N MET A 182 -33.85 9.47 -19.47
CA MET A 182 -35.13 9.19 -18.82
C MET A 182 -35.74 10.42 -18.16
N VAL A 183 -34.93 11.30 -17.57
CA VAL A 183 -35.41 12.57 -16.99
C VAL A 183 -35.99 13.47 -18.06
N ARG A 184 -35.31 13.62 -19.21
CA ARG A 184 -35.84 14.40 -20.34
C ARG A 184 -37.16 13.83 -20.87
N ASP A 185 -37.26 12.51 -21.04
CA ASP A 185 -38.53 11.87 -21.43
C ASP A 185 -39.63 12.13 -20.40
N SER A 186 -39.30 12.15 -19.10
CA SER A 186 -40.26 12.48 -18.05
C SER A 186 -40.72 13.93 -18.09
N GLU A 187 -39.84 14.87 -18.41
CA GLU A 187 -40.16 16.30 -18.60
C GLU A 187 -41.08 16.49 -19.80
N ASP A 188 -40.76 15.88 -20.95
CA ASP A 188 -41.58 15.96 -22.16
C ASP A 188 -43.00 15.42 -21.92
N ARG A 189 -43.11 14.31 -21.18
CA ARG A 189 -44.41 13.73 -20.80
C ARG A 189 -45.20 14.60 -19.83
N LEU A 190 -44.53 15.23 -18.86
CA LEU A 190 -45.18 16.17 -17.94
C LEU A 190 -45.69 17.41 -18.67
N GLN A 191 -44.91 17.95 -19.60
CA GLN A 191 -45.30 19.11 -20.40
C GLN A 191 -46.52 18.80 -21.28
N ALA A 192 -46.55 17.62 -21.91
CA ALA A 192 -47.72 17.16 -22.67
C ALA A 192 -48.99 17.02 -21.79
N ILE A 193 -48.84 16.65 -20.52
CA ILE A 193 -49.95 16.61 -19.56
C ILE A 193 -50.40 18.04 -19.19
N GLU A 194 -49.46 18.95 -18.95
CA GLU A 194 -49.76 20.35 -18.64
C GLU A 194 -50.52 21.03 -19.78
N ASP A 195 -50.08 20.84 -21.03
CA ASP A 195 -50.72 21.41 -22.21
C ASP A 195 -52.17 20.91 -22.37
N ARG A 196 -52.42 19.62 -22.10
CA ARG A 196 -53.77 19.05 -22.08
C ARG A 196 -54.64 19.66 -20.99
N LEU A 197 -54.09 19.88 -19.79
CA LEU A 197 -54.81 20.50 -18.69
C LEU A 197 -55.14 21.98 -18.98
N ARG A 198 -54.24 22.71 -19.64
CA ARG A 198 -54.49 24.10 -20.07
C ARG A 198 -55.59 24.18 -21.11
N MET A 199 -55.60 23.28 -22.09
CA MET A 199 -56.66 23.19 -23.10
C MET A 199 -58.04 22.90 -22.47
N SER A 200 -58.10 22.03 -21.46
CA SER A 200 -59.33 21.69 -20.72
C SER A 200 -59.89 22.85 -19.88
N ARG A 201 -59.03 23.78 -19.41
CA ARG A 201 -59.44 24.93 -18.59
C ARG A 201 -60.03 26.10 -19.40
N ILE A 202 -59.83 26.12 -20.72
CA ILE A 202 -60.25 27.23 -21.61
C ILE A 202 -61.56 26.92 -22.38
N GLY A 203 -62.11 25.70 -22.23
CA GLY A 203 -63.47 25.33 -22.69
C GLY A 203 -64.48 25.33 -21.57
#